data_AF-A0A3R7KJG2-F1
#
_entry.id   AF-A0A3R7KJG2-F1
#
_cell.length_a   1.000
_cell.length_b   1.000
_cell.length_c   1.000
_cell.angle_alpha   90.00
_cell.angle_beta   90.00
_cell.angle_gamma   90.00
#
_symmetry.space_group_name_H-M   'P 1'
#
loop_
_entity.id
_entity.type
_entity.pdbx_description
1 polymer ?
#
loop_
_entity_poly.entity_id
_entity_poly.type
_entity_poly.pdbx_seq_one_letter_code
_entity_poly.pdbx_strand_id
1 'polypeptide(L)'
;MLGSPIEDTAQFIKRMLTDRRTAGAYLLAPIVMQPFLLSTWRAAVDDDGVKFVPGQVITTGTNPLAKDRRYKVIQRFQGVMRDYLKSSGQKDYSDTDHFLNNDGGGELMVEGWIAGEVLAQALRDRKGVKDRKSFMASIFNQRRYVIDELVIGDYGGECEDEAAARGAACRCNQGGTAVYMKRFVEGFRAQAIEEGLTTFPPSDCYGSSHNIPRAFMGVDFLMNDSAVAQRAFAELNTGVALAITSRKASWDEAEINMASLTSALADARAALQSELQSRRVHGIVGVVTEAMLGVESVAFIDPLQLEPRLNRFRRHVIHLSPTLEQQFFVLAEYLRDTGV
;
A
#
# COMPACT_ATOMS: atom_id res chain seq x y z
N MET A 1 12.40 13.67 -20.65
CA MET A 1 12.93 13.13 -19.38
C MET A 1 12.35 11.74 -19.20
N LEU A 2 13.14 10.78 -18.70
CA LEU A 2 12.63 9.43 -18.40
C LEU A 2 11.46 9.53 -17.42
N GLY A 3 10.35 8.85 -17.72
CA GLY A 3 9.09 8.95 -16.96
C GLY A 3 8.04 9.90 -17.54
N SER A 4 8.35 10.61 -18.63
CA SER A 4 7.36 11.29 -19.47
C SER A 4 6.85 10.36 -20.60
N PRO A 5 5.67 10.60 -21.20
CA PRO A 5 5.14 9.78 -22.30
C PRO A 5 5.86 10.09 -23.62
N ILE A 6 7.12 9.67 -23.70
CA ILE A 6 8.03 9.90 -24.83
C ILE A 6 8.71 8.60 -25.23
N GLU A 7 9.30 8.59 -26.43
CA GLU A 7 9.92 7.40 -27.02
C GLU A 7 10.96 6.73 -26.12
N ASP A 8 11.81 7.51 -25.44
CA ASP A 8 12.81 6.97 -24.51
C ASP A 8 12.18 6.15 -23.38
N THR A 9 11.04 6.61 -22.85
CA THR A 9 10.29 5.87 -21.81
C THR A 9 9.66 4.62 -22.38
N ALA A 10 9.14 4.66 -23.62
CA ALA A 10 8.63 3.47 -24.28
C ALA A 10 9.74 2.43 -24.49
N GLN A 11 10.91 2.86 -24.97
CA GLN A 11 12.06 1.99 -25.16
C GLN A 11 12.54 1.40 -23.82
N PHE A 12 12.54 2.19 -22.74
CA PHE A 12 12.84 1.70 -21.40
C PHE A 12 11.87 0.59 -20.97
N ILE A 13 10.55 0.80 -21.09
CA ILE A 13 9.54 -0.19 -20.72
C ILE A 13 9.73 -1.47 -21.54
N LYS A 14 9.90 -1.36 -22.85
CA LYS A 14 10.14 -2.52 -23.72
C LYS A 14 11.40 -3.29 -23.33
N ARG A 15 12.51 -2.59 -23.06
CA ARG A 15 13.76 -3.22 -22.61
C ARG A 15 13.61 -3.89 -21.24
N MET A 16 12.92 -3.24 -20.30
CA MET A 16 12.65 -3.80 -18.98
C MET A 16 11.93 -5.14 -19.10
N LEU A 17 10.93 -5.23 -19.98
CA LEU A 17 10.10 -6.42 -20.17
C LEU A 17 10.80 -7.55 -20.95
N THR A 18 11.75 -7.21 -21.83
CA THR A 18 12.43 -8.19 -22.71
C THR A 18 13.79 -8.66 -22.17
N ASP A 19 14.50 -7.84 -21.40
CA ASP A 19 15.79 -8.21 -20.81
C ASP A 19 15.57 -9.21 -19.67
N ARG A 20 16.23 -10.37 -19.78
CA ARG A 20 16.10 -11.48 -18.81
C ARG A 20 16.40 -11.07 -17.36
N ARG A 21 17.21 -10.04 -17.15
CA ARG A 21 17.60 -9.56 -15.81
C ARG A 21 16.49 -8.73 -15.15
N THR A 22 15.61 -8.13 -15.95
CA THR A 22 14.58 -7.19 -15.49
C THR A 22 13.16 -7.63 -15.82
N ALA A 23 12.97 -8.66 -16.64
CA ALA A 23 11.65 -9.15 -17.07
C ALA A 23 10.73 -9.60 -15.91
N GLY A 24 11.29 -9.86 -14.72
CA GLY A 24 10.54 -10.17 -13.50
C GLY A 24 10.25 -8.96 -12.60
N ALA A 25 10.73 -7.76 -12.95
CA ALA A 25 10.50 -6.57 -12.13
C ALA A 25 9.07 -6.03 -12.29
N TYR A 26 8.59 -5.35 -11.25
CA TYR A 26 7.30 -4.67 -11.26
C TYR A 26 7.43 -3.27 -11.85
N LEU A 27 6.42 -2.85 -12.59
CA LEU A 27 6.35 -1.51 -13.16
C LEU A 27 5.27 -0.71 -12.43
N LEU A 28 5.72 0.31 -11.69
CA LEU A 28 4.86 1.21 -10.93
C LEU A 28 4.75 2.54 -11.67
N ALA A 29 3.54 3.06 -11.84
CA ALA A 29 3.33 4.36 -12.49
C ALA A 29 2.12 5.13 -11.96
N PRO A 30 2.17 6.48 -11.97
CA PRO A 30 1.01 7.29 -11.63
C PRO A 30 -0.09 7.19 -12.70
N ILE A 31 -1.34 7.53 -12.33
CA ILE A 31 -2.49 7.51 -13.25
C ILE A 31 -2.23 8.26 -14.57
N VAL A 32 -1.50 9.38 -14.53
CA VAL A 32 -1.18 10.20 -15.72
C VAL A 32 -0.36 9.44 -16.77
N MET A 33 0.40 8.43 -16.36
CA MET A 33 1.20 7.59 -17.25
C MET A 33 0.46 6.32 -17.68
N GLN A 34 -0.69 6.01 -17.10
CA GLN A 34 -1.41 4.76 -17.33
C GLN A 34 -1.78 4.54 -18.81
N PRO A 35 -2.35 5.50 -19.57
CA PRO A 35 -2.71 5.26 -20.97
C PRO A 35 -1.48 4.93 -21.83
N PHE A 36 -0.41 5.71 -21.66
CA PHE A 36 0.85 5.51 -22.36
C PHE A 36 1.46 4.15 -22.01
N LEU A 37 1.60 3.86 -20.72
CA LEU A 37 2.20 2.63 -20.23
C LEU A 37 1.44 1.38 -20.68
N LEU A 38 0.10 1.39 -20.63
CA LEU A 38 -0.72 0.28 -21.09
C LEU A 38 -0.60 0.08 -22.60
N SER A 39 -0.53 1.16 -23.38
CA SER A 39 -0.31 1.06 -24.84
C SER A 39 1.06 0.44 -25.17
N THR A 40 2.14 0.90 -24.51
CA THR A 40 3.48 0.35 -24.71
C THR A 40 3.58 -1.10 -24.27
N TRP A 41 2.97 -1.45 -23.13
CA TRP A 41 2.99 -2.81 -22.63
C TRP A 41 2.20 -3.77 -23.52
N ARG A 42 1.03 -3.36 -24.02
CA ARG A 42 0.26 -4.14 -25.01
C ARG A 42 1.07 -4.39 -26.28
N ALA A 43 1.66 -3.33 -26.85
CA ALA A 43 2.52 -3.48 -28.02
C ALA A 43 3.71 -4.42 -27.76
N ALA A 44 4.34 -4.38 -26.58
CA ALA A 44 5.42 -5.30 -26.25
C ALA A 44 4.94 -6.78 -26.15
N VAL A 45 3.73 -7.01 -25.64
CA VAL A 45 3.15 -8.35 -25.55
C VAL A 45 2.72 -8.86 -26.93
N ASP A 46 2.03 -8.02 -27.70
CA ASP A 46 1.42 -8.39 -28.98
C ASP A 46 2.46 -8.47 -30.12
N ASP A 47 3.37 -7.50 -30.20
CA ASP A 47 4.32 -7.35 -31.31
C ASP A 47 5.68 -8.00 -31.01
N ASP A 48 6.16 -7.87 -29.78
CA ASP A 48 7.52 -8.29 -29.38
C ASP A 48 7.54 -9.65 -28.65
N GLY A 49 6.39 -10.32 -28.51
CA GLY A 49 6.26 -11.66 -27.92
C GLY A 49 6.60 -11.73 -26.43
N VAL A 50 6.55 -10.60 -25.72
CA VAL A 50 6.78 -10.55 -24.27
C VAL A 50 5.70 -11.37 -23.55
N LYS A 51 6.13 -12.22 -22.61
CA LYS A 51 5.19 -12.97 -21.77
C LYS A 51 4.40 -11.99 -20.89
N PHE A 52 3.08 -12.02 -21.00
CA PHE A 52 2.20 -11.33 -20.07
C PHE A 52 2.33 -11.93 -18.66
N VAL A 53 2.63 -11.09 -17.66
CA VAL A 53 2.67 -11.48 -16.25
C VAL A 53 1.56 -10.72 -15.50
N PRO A 54 0.48 -11.42 -15.08
CA PRO A 54 -0.61 -10.78 -14.34
C PRO A 54 -0.10 -10.09 -13.07
N GLY A 55 -0.49 -8.83 -12.88
CA GLY A 55 -0.16 -8.03 -11.71
C GLY A 55 1.22 -7.35 -11.75
N GLN A 56 2.02 -7.56 -12.79
CA GLN A 56 3.36 -6.95 -12.93
C GLN A 56 3.30 -5.42 -13.07
N VAL A 57 2.24 -4.92 -13.70
CA VAL A 57 1.99 -3.49 -13.84
C VAL A 57 1.00 -3.05 -12.76
N ILE A 58 1.40 -2.02 -12.01
CA ILE A 58 0.59 -1.39 -10.97
C ILE A 58 0.54 0.10 -11.25
N THR A 59 -0.66 0.66 -11.26
CA THR A 59 -0.85 2.11 -11.33
C THR A 59 -1.68 2.62 -10.16
N THR A 60 -1.64 3.93 -9.98
CA THR A 60 -2.49 4.63 -9.02
C THR A 60 -3.69 5.29 -9.70
N GLY A 61 -4.60 5.84 -8.91
CA GLY A 61 -5.73 6.67 -9.31
C GLY A 61 -6.24 7.47 -8.12
N THR A 62 -7.11 8.45 -8.36
CA THR A 62 -7.67 9.33 -7.32
C THR A 62 -9.08 8.92 -6.88
N ASN A 63 -9.64 7.88 -7.51
CA ASN A 63 -10.95 7.31 -7.20
C ASN A 63 -10.94 5.78 -7.35
N PRO A 64 -11.92 5.08 -6.76
CA PRO A 64 -12.10 3.66 -6.99
C PRO A 64 -12.43 3.35 -8.46
N LEU A 65 -12.19 2.10 -8.88
CA LEU A 65 -12.59 1.62 -10.19
C LEU A 65 -14.12 1.63 -10.35
N ALA A 66 -14.59 1.91 -11.56
CA ALA A 66 -16.02 1.93 -11.89
C ALA A 66 -16.76 0.62 -11.59
N LYS A 67 -16.04 -0.51 -11.54
CA LYS A 67 -16.56 -1.84 -11.21
C LYS A 67 -16.41 -2.23 -9.74
N ASP A 68 -15.74 -1.41 -8.92
CA ASP A 68 -15.47 -1.71 -7.52
C ASP A 68 -16.68 -1.38 -6.62
N ARG A 69 -17.60 -2.33 -6.54
CA ARG A 69 -18.85 -2.18 -5.79
C ARG A 69 -18.68 -2.20 -4.28
N ARG A 70 -17.46 -2.32 -3.74
CA ARG A 70 -17.21 -2.22 -2.29
C ARG A 70 -17.54 -0.82 -1.77
N TYR A 71 -17.46 0.20 -2.63
CA TYR A 71 -17.79 1.59 -2.30
C TYR A 71 -19.20 1.96 -2.74
N LYS A 72 -19.99 2.61 -1.87
CA LYS A 72 -21.35 3.07 -2.19
C LYS A 72 -21.35 4.15 -3.25
N VAL A 73 -20.36 5.04 -3.25
CA VAL A 73 -20.16 6.06 -4.30
C VAL A 73 -20.12 5.43 -5.69
N ILE A 74 -19.46 4.27 -5.83
CA ILE A 74 -19.42 3.53 -7.10
C ILE A 74 -20.76 2.89 -7.38
N GLN A 75 -21.43 2.27 -6.41
CA GLN A 75 -22.77 1.70 -6.62
C GLN A 75 -23.76 2.76 -7.14
N ARG A 76 -23.73 3.97 -6.57
CA ARG A 76 -24.53 5.11 -7.03
C ARG A 76 -24.11 5.58 -8.43
N PHE A 77 -22.82 5.75 -8.67
CA PHE A 77 -22.27 6.07 -9.99
C PHE A 77 -22.80 5.12 -11.07
N GLN A 78 -22.74 3.80 -10.83
CA GLN A 78 -23.18 2.81 -11.82
C GLN A 78 -24.67 2.96 -12.18
N GLY A 79 -25.52 3.30 -11.20
CA GLY A 79 -26.94 3.59 -11.47
C GLY A 79 -27.10 4.84 -12.34
N VAL A 80 -26.54 5.95 -11.90
CA VAL A 80 -26.62 7.24 -12.61
C VAL A 80 -26.05 7.16 -14.02
N MET A 81 -24.91 6.50 -14.19
CA MET A 81 -24.23 6.40 -15.48
C MET A 81 -24.99 5.49 -16.45
N ARG A 82 -25.57 4.37 -15.99
CA ARG A 82 -26.46 3.55 -16.85
C ARG A 82 -27.66 4.35 -17.32
N ASP A 83 -28.32 5.08 -16.42
CA ASP A 83 -29.48 5.90 -16.76
C ASP A 83 -29.10 7.01 -17.76
N TYR A 84 -27.94 7.64 -17.57
CA TYR A 84 -27.39 8.62 -18.51
C TYR A 84 -27.09 8.00 -19.88
N LEU A 85 -26.36 6.88 -19.95
CA LEU A 85 -26.01 6.24 -21.23
C LEU A 85 -27.25 5.75 -21.98
N LYS A 86 -28.30 5.34 -21.25
CA LYS A 86 -29.59 4.92 -21.83
C LYS A 86 -30.44 6.09 -22.32
N SER A 87 -30.42 7.23 -21.61
CA SER A 87 -31.45 8.27 -21.77
C SER A 87 -30.94 9.60 -22.34
N SER A 88 -29.63 9.82 -22.37
CA SER A 88 -29.04 11.10 -22.81
C SER A 88 -29.08 11.34 -24.32
N GLY A 89 -29.27 10.29 -25.11
CA GLY A 89 -29.15 10.33 -26.58
C GLY A 89 -27.71 10.41 -27.08
N GLN A 90 -26.71 10.17 -26.22
CA GLN A 90 -25.31 10.04 -26.60
C GLN A 90 -25.11 8.94 -27.65
N LYS A 91 -24.10 9.09 -28.52
CA LYS A 91 -23.77 8.13 -29.59
C LYS A 91 -22.33 7.63 -29.52
N ASP A 92 -21.58 8.03 -28.50
CA ASP A 92 -20.17 7.70 -28.33
C ASP A 92 -19.98 6.25 -27.90
N TYR A 93 -20.96 5.69 -27.18
CA TYR A 93 -20.94 4.33 -26.66
C TYR A 93 -22.17 3.55 -27.12
N SER A 94 -21.94 2.33 -27.62
CA SER A 94 -22.99 1.42 -28.09
C SER A 94 -23.63 0.59 -26.97
N ASP A 95 -23.04 0.58 -25.77
CA ASP A 95 -23.51 -0.21 -24.64
C ASP A 95 -23.62 0.63 -23.36
N THR A 96 -24.59 0.30 -22.51
CA THR A 96 -24.88 1.04 -21.26
C THR A 96 -23.97 0.68 -20.10
N ASP A 97 -23.12 -0.34 -20.26
CA ASP A 97 -22.19 -0.83 -19.25
C ASP A 97 -20.73 -0.59 -19.67
N HIS A 98 -20.50 0.42 -20.53
CA HIS A 98 -19.20 0.65 -21.15
C HIS A 98 -18.11 0.86 -20.09
N PHE A 99 -18.47 1.58 -19.02
CA PHE A 99 -17.61 1.83 -17.86
C PHE A 99 -17.21 0.57 -17.08
N LEU A 100 -17.94 -0.54 -17.21
CA LEU A 100 -17.57 -1.83 -16.61
C LEU A 100 -16.66 -2.64 -17.51
N ASN A 101 -16.72 -2.43 -18.82
CA ASN A 101 -16.01 -3.23 -19.81
C ASN A 101 -14.70 -2.57 -20.24
N ASN A 102 -14.63 -1.25 -20.17
CA ASN A 102 -13.44 -0.46 -20.44
C ASN A 102 -12.95 0.20 -19.15
N ASP A 103 -11.93 -0.37 -18.51
CA ASP A 103 -11.49 0.11 -17.19
C ASP A 103 -10.94 1.55 -17.25
N GLY A 104 -10.17 1.91 -18.27
CA GLY A 104 -9.64 3.27 -18.43
C GLY A 104 -10.73 4.30 -18.72
N GLY A 105 -11.67 3.96 -19.61
CA GLY A 105 -12.84 4.81 -19.88
C GLY A 105 -13.77 4.92 -18.67
N GLY A 106 -13.97 3.82 -17.95
CA GLY A 106 -14.79 3.76 -16.74
C GLY A 106 -14.23 4.61 -15.60
N GLU A 107 -12.91 4.58 -15.37
CA GLU A 107 -12.26 5.47 -14.41
C GLU A 107 -12.46 6.94 -14.78
N LEU A 108 -12.26 7.31 -16.05
CA LEU A 108 -12.49 8.69 -16.51
C LEU A 108 -13.95 9.11 -16.36
N MET A 109 -14.91 8.20 -16.58
CA MET A 109 -16.32 8.46 -16.33
C MET A 109 -16.63 8.70 -14.84
N VAL A 110 -15.98 7.94 -13.94
CA VAL A 110 -16.10 8.16 -12.49
C VAL A 110 -15.53 9.53 -12.11
N GLU A 111 -14.34 9.90 -12.61
CA GLU A 111 -13.73 11.22 -12.40
C GLU A 111 -14.66 12.35 -12.87
N GLY A 112 -15.21 12.24 -14.08
CA GLY A 112 -16.14 13.22 -14.64
C GLY A 112 -17.43 13.34 -13.84
N TRP A 113 -17.97 12.22 -13.37
CA TRP A 113 -19.16 12.23 -12.51
C TRP A 113 -18.89 12.86 -11.14
N ILE A 114 -17.76 12.55 -10.50
CA ILE A 114 -17.34 13.18 -9.24
C ILE A 114 -17.22 14.70 -9.42
N ALA A 115 -16.56 15.15 -10.49
CA ALA A 115 -16.46 16.58 -10.80
C ALA A 115 -17.84 17.24 -10.97
N GLY A 116 -18.78 16.54 -11.61
CA GLY A 116 -20.18 16.96 -11.74
C GLY A 116 -20.90 17.07 -10.40
N GLU A 117 -20.73 16.10 -9.50
CA GLU A 117 -21.30 16.11 -8.14
C GLU A 117 -20.75 17.28 -7.31
N VAL A 118 -19.44 17.53 -7.37
CA VAL A 118 -18.79 18.70 -6.73
C VAL A 118 -19.40 20.00 -7.25
N LEU A 119 -19.52 20.15 -8.57
CA LEU A 119 -20.10 21.34 -9.19
C LEU A 119 -21.57 21.52 -8.77
N ALA A 120 -22.36 20.45 -8.74
CA ALA A 120 -23.75 20.49 -8.31
C ALA A 120 -23.89 20.92 -6.84
N GLN A 121 -23.04 20.41 -5.94
CA GLN A 121 -23.01 20.86 -4.54
C GLN A 121 -22.60 22.32 -4.42
N ALA A 122 -21.55 22.74 -5.13
CA ALA A 122 -21.07 24.13 -5.12
C ALA A 122 -22.15 25.13 -5.57
N LEU A 123 -22.94 24.78 -6.59
CA LEU A 123 -24.02 25.63 -7.12
C LEU A 123 -25.29 25.65 -6.26
N ARG A 124 -25.48 24.67 -5.38
CA ARG A 124 -26.60 24.63 -4.42
C ARG A 124 -26.36 25.56 -3.24
N ASP A 125 -25.12 25.68 -2.77
CA ASP A 125 -24.77 26.62 -1.70
C ASP A 125 -24.40 28.00 -2.26
N ARG A 126 -25.43 28.84 -2.42
CA ARG A 126 -25.32 30.21 -2.96
C ARG A 126 -25.22 31.28 -1.89
N LYS A 127 -24.99 30.94 -0.62
CA LYS A 127 -24.95 31.95 0.46
C LYS A 127 -23.88 32.99 0.15
N GLY A 128 -24.30 34.26 0.02
CA GLY A 128 -23.40 35.39 -0.22
C GLY A 128 -22.85 35.50 -1.66
N VAL A 129 -23.30 34.65 -2.60
CA VAL A 129 -22.86 34.67 -4.00
C VAL A 129 -23.83 35.49 -4.84
N LYS A 130 -23.34 36.58 -5.45
CA LYS A 130 -24.16 37.51 -6.27
C LYS A 130 -23.76 37.52 -7.75
N ASP A 131 -22.54 37.12 -8.04
CA ASP A 131 -21.92 37.17 -9.36
C ASP A 131 -20.85 36.07 -9.50
N ARG A 132 -20.28 35.94 -10.70
CA ARG A 132 -19.22 34.94 -10.98
C ARG A 132 -18.02 35.09 -10.06
N LYS A 133 -17.62 36.33 -9.72
CA LYS A 133 -16.43 36.61 -8.92
C LYS A 133 -16.63 36.15 -7.47
N SER A 134 -17.75 36.50 -6.87
CA SER A 134 -18.15 36.06 -5.54
C SER A 134 -18.36 34.54 -5.47
N PHE A 135 -18.86 33.91 -6.55
CA PHE A 135 -18.92 32.45 -6.63
C PHE A 135 -17.52 31.82 -6.60
N MET A 136 -16.61 32.28 -7.46
CA MET A 136 -15.25 31.76 -7.50
C MET A 136 -14.52 31.94 -6.17
N ALA A 137 -14.68 33.09 -5.51
CA ALA A 137 -14.13 33.33 -4.19
C ALA A 137 -14.73 32.41 -3.12
N SER A 138 -16.04 32.13 -3.20
CA SER A 138 -16.72 31.24 -2.25
C SER A 138 -16.20 29.81 -2.29
N ILE A 139 -15.69 29.33 -3.43
CA ILE A 139 -15.11 27.98 -3.55
C ILE A 139 -13.91 27.81 -2.62
N PHE A 140 -13.09 28.86 -2.46
CA PHE A 140 -11.88 28.83 -1.63
C PHE A 140 -12.12 29.32 -0.20
N ASN A 141 -13.38 29.55 0.19
CA ASN A 141 -13.71 29.96 1.55
C ASN A 141 -13.92 28.72 2.45
N GLN A 142 -12.86 27.96 2.69
CA GLN A 142 -12.85 26.77 3.56
C GLN A 142 -13.90 25.73 3.17
N ARG A 143 -14.06 25.44 1.87
CA ARG A 143 -15.08 24.50 1.40
C ARG A 143 -14.57 23.07 1.29
N ARG A 144 -15.47 22.14 1.59
CA ARG A 144 -15.31 20.69 1.44
C ARG A 144 -16.56 20.13 0.79
N TYR A 145 -16.39 19.18 -0.13
CA TYR A 145 -17.50 18.46 -0.74
C TYR A 145 -17.43 16.99 -0.35
N VAL A 146 -18.56 16.45 0.11
CA VAL A 146 -18.66 15.05 0.52
C VAL A 146 -19.62 14.37 -0.43
N ILE A 147 -19.13 13.36 -1.15
CA ILE A 147 -19.88 12.57 -2.13
C ILE A 147 -19.87 11.13 -1.64
N ASP A 148 -20.92 10.75 -0.91
CA ASP A 148 -21.00 9.46 -0.22
C ASP A 148 -19.76 9.27 0.68
N GLU A 149 -18.83 8.37 0.33
CA GLU A 149 -17.57 8.16 1.08
C GLU A 149 -16.39 9.03 0.61
N LEU A 150 -16.52 9.74 -0.51
CA LEU A 150 -15.44 10.56 -1.04
C LEU A 150 -15.44 11.96 -0.43
N VAL A 151 -14.26 12.43 -0.04
CA VAL A 151 -14.03 13.78 0.45
C VAL A 151 -13.17 14.53 -0.56
N ILE A 152 -13.72 15.60 -1.11
CA ILE A 152 -13.08 16.45 -2.11
C ILE A 152 -12.81 17.83 -1.51
N GLY A 153 -11.54 18.25 -1.53
CA GLY A 153 -11.01 19.40 -0.80
C GLY A 153 -10.01 18.99 0.28
N ASP A 154 -9.69 19.82 1.26
CA ASP A 154 -10.28 21.14 1.53
C ASP A 154 -9.82 22.24 0.54
N TYR A 155 -10.74 23.13 0.18
CA TYR A 155 -10.47 24.30 -0.67
C TYR A 155 -10.33 25.57 0.16
N GLY A 156 -9.19 26.22 0.00
CA GLY A 156 -8.75 27.29 0.87
C GLY A 156 -8.04 28.43 0.13
N GLY A 157 -8.44 29.66 0.41
CA GLY A 157 -7.81 30.88 -0.11
C GLY A 157 -6.58 31.27 0.70
N GLU A 158 -6.13 32.51 0.54
CA GLU A 158 -5.09 33.06 1.42
C GLU A 158 -5.58 33.16 2.86
N CYS A 159 -4.70 32.88 3.81
CA CYS A 159 -4.96 32.95 5.24
C CYS A 159 -3.68 33.36 5.98
N GLU A 160 -3.81 33.78 7.25
CA GLU A 160 -2.68 34.05 8.15
C GLU A 160 -2.16 32.75 8.80
N ASP A 161 -0.89 32.75 9.21
CA ASP A 161 -0.19 31.58 9.76
C ASP A 161 -0.91 30.96 10.97
N GLU A 162 -1.48 31.78 11.85
CA GLU A 162 -2.22 31.31 13.03
C GLU A 162 -3.52 30.59 12.65
N ALA A 163 -4.16 30.99 11.54
CA ALA A 163 -5.34 30.28 11.03
C ALA A 163 -4.93 28.91 10.44
N ALA A 164 -3.83 28.85 9.70
CA ALA A 164 -3.27 27.60 9.19
C ALA A 164 -2.89 26.65 10.34
N ALA A 165 -2.23 27.15 11.38
CA ALA A 165 -1.85 26.39 12.57
C ALA A 165 -3.06 25.83 13.34
N ARG A 166 -4.24 26.43 13.18
CA ARG A 166 -5.50 25.99 13.78
C ARG A 166 -6.38 25.17 12.83
N GLY A 167 -5.83 24.76 11.66
CA GLY A 167 -6.48 23.83 10.74
C GLY A 167 -7.24 24.48 9.57
N ALA A 168 -7.07 25.77 9.31
CA ALA A 168 -7.58 26.36 8.07
C ALA A 168 -6.80 25.80 6.86
N ALA A 169 -7.51 25.43 5.81
CA ALA A 169 -6.90 25.11 4.52
C ALA A 169 -6.45 26.42 3.86
N CYS A 170 -5.17 26.56 3.56
CA CYS A 170 -4.62 27.82 3.09
C CYS A 170 -3.91 27.64 1.76
N ARG A 171 -4.26 28.48 0.79
CA ARG A 171 -3.84 28.42 -0.61
C ARG A 171 -4.10 27.05 -1.25
N CYS A 172 -5.10 26.32 -0.77
CA CYS A 172 -5.36 24.96 -1.17
C CYS A 172 -6.40 24.82 -2.27
N ASN A 173 -6.06 24.09 -3.33
CA ASN A 173 -6.98 23.74 -4.41
C ASN A 173 -6.97 22.24 -4.75
N GLN A 174 -6.40 21.40 -3.89
CA GLN A 174 -6.28 19.98 -4.16
C GLN A 174 -7.64 19.30 -4.03
N GLY A 175 -8.02 18.58 -5.08
CA GLY A 175 -9.34 17.98 -5.20
C GLY A 175 -9.55 16.74 -4.34
N GLY A 176 -8.52 16.06 -3.86
CA GLY A 176 -8.69 14.89 -3.00
C GLY A 176 -7.38 14.40 -2.42
N THR A 177 -7.47 13.69 -1.30
CA THR A 177 -6.30 13.19 -0.57
C THR A 177 -6.19 11.67 -0.59
N ALA A 178 -6.92 10.99 -1.48
CA ALA A 178 -6.91 9.54 -1.57
C ALA A 178 -6.19 9.07 -2.86
N VAL A 179 -5.39 8.02 -2.71
CA VAL A 179 -4.72 7.31 -3.79
C VAL A 179 -5.15 5.84 -3.75
N TYR A 180 -5.67 5.36 -4.87
CA TYR A 180 -6.14 3.99 -5.05
C TYR A 180 -5.17 3.26 -5.97
N MET A 181 -4.55 2.20 -5.46
CA MET A 181 -3.68 1.34 -6.25
C MET A 181 -4.48 0.25 -6.94
N LYS A 182 -4.06 -0.06 -8.16
CA LYS A 182 -4.63 -1.12 -8.98
C LYS A 182 -3.53 -1.82 -9.76
N ARG A 183 -3.74 -3.10 -9.99
CA ARG A 183 -2.85 -3.93 -10.81
C ARG A 183 -3.56 -4.36 -12.08
N PHE A 184 -2.80 -4.65 -13.12
CA PHE A 184 -3.37 -5.12 -14.39
C PHE A 184 -3.19 -6.62 -14.55
N VAL A 185 -4.30 -7.32 -14.78
CA VAL A 185 -4.38 -8.78 -14.94
C VAL A 185 -4.75 -9.14 -16.37
N GLU A 186 -5.03 -10.42 -16.62
CA GLU A 186 -5.38 -10.95 -17.93
C GLU A 186 -6.40 -10.07 -18.68
N GLY A 187 -6.19 -9.94 -20.00
CA GLY A 187 -6.95 -9.01 -20.84
C GLY A 187 -6.65 -7.53 -20.56
N PHE A 188 -5.53 -7.23 -19.91
CA PHE A 188 -5.13 -5.88 -19.47
C PHE A 188 -6.22 -5.21 -18.60
N ARG A 189 -6.96 -6.01 -17.84
CA ARG A 189 -8.04 -5.53 -16.98
C ARG A 189 -7.46 -5.01 -15.67
N ALA A 190 -7.91 -3.85 -15.22
CA ALA A 190 -7.57 -3.29 -13.93
C ALA A 190 -8.25 -4.07 -12.81
N GLN A 191 -7.53 -4.36 -11.74
CA GLN A 191 -8.05 -4.93 -10.51
C GLN A 191 -7.58 -4.06 -9.35
N ALA A 192 -8.50 -3.60 -8.52
CA ALA A 192 -8.16 -2.87 -7.31
C ALA A 192 -7.29 -3.75 -6.39
N ILE A 193 -6.28 -3.15 -5.77
CA ILE A 193 -5.50 -3.80 -4.72
C ILE A 193 -6.23 -3.53 -3.41
N GLU A 194 -6.57 -4.58 -2.65
CA GLU A 194 -7.42 -4.47 -1.46
C GLU A 194 -6.83 -3.54 -0.40
N GLU A 195 -5.54 -3.69 -0.12
CA GLU A 195 -4.75 -2.83 0.78
C GLU A 195 -4.11 -1.64 0.04
N GLY A 196 -4.58 -1.36 -1.18
CA GLY A 196 -4.00 -0.36 -2.07
C GLY A 196 -4.55 1.06 -1.88
N LEU A 197 -5.35 1.31 -0.85
CA LEU A 197 -5.89 2.65 -0.56
C LEU A 197 -4.97 3.37 0.42
N THR A 198 -4.45 4.52 -0.01
CA THR A 198 -3.70 5.44 0.84
C THR A 198 -4.45 6.76 0.93
N THR A 199 -4.59 7.31 2.13
CA THR A 199 -5.20 8.63 2.36
C THR A 199 -4.21 9.56 3.04
N PHE A 200 -4.14 10.80 2.57
CA PHE A 200 -3.31 11.85 3.13
C PHE A 200 -4.15 12.81 4.00
N PRO A 201 -3.54 13.45 5.00
CA PRO A 201 -4.24 14.44 5.83
C PRO A 201 -4.80 15.60 4.98
N PRO A 202 -6.09 15.97 5.13
CA PRO A 202 -6.69 17.09 4.40
C PRO A 202 -6.03 18.45 4.64
N SER A 203 -5.33 18.62 5.76
CA SER A 203 -4.60 19.83 6.11
C SER A 203 -3.26 19.98 5.38
N ASP A 204 -2.71 18.90 4.81
CA ASP A 204 -1.39 18.89 4.16
C ASP A 204 -1.50 19.27 2.68
N CYS A 205 -1.79 20.56 2.44
CA CYS A 205 -1.98 21.04 1.08
C CYS A 205 -0.66 21.19 0.32
N TYR A 206 -0.57 20.54 -0.84
CA TYR A 206 0.66 20.41 -1.63
C TYR A 206 1.82 19.83 -0.83
N GLY A 207 1.53 18.85 0.04
CA GLY A 207 2.53 18.11 0.79
C GLY A 207 3.72 17.76 -0.10
N SER A 208 4.86 18.39 0.19
CA SER A 208 6.11 18.20 -0.57
C SER A 208 6.96 17.07 0.00
N SER A 209 6.63 16.63 1.21
CA SER A 209 7.24 15.51 1.91
C SER A 209 6.17 14.79 2.73
N HIS A 210 5.86 13.55 2.35
CA HIS A 210 5.06 12.67 3.18
C HIS A 210 5.99 11.66 3.85
N ASN A 211 5.83 11.48 5.17
CA ASN A 211 6.50 10.40 5.88
C ASN A 211 5.86 9.08 5.43
N ILE A 212 6.59 8.32 4.60
CA ILE A 212 6.25 6.91 4.40
C ILE A 212 6.62 6.21 5.71
N PRO A 213 5.67 5.58 6.43
CA PRO A 213 5.97 4.94 7.70
C PRO A 213 7.08 3.90 7.50
N ARG A 214 8.02 3.86 8.44
CA ARG A 214 9.12 2.90 8.39
C ARG A 214 8.54 1.50 8.59
N ALA A 215 8.45 0.73 7.51
CA ALA A 215 8.04 -0.67 7.59
C ALA A 215 9.20 -1.53 8.10
N PHE A 216 9.03 -2.17 9.25
CA PHE A 216 9.88 -3.30 9.61
C PHE A 216 9.40 -4.53 8.82
N MET A 217 10.33 -5.24 8.18
CA MET A 217 10.04 -6.45 7.42
C MET A 217 10.70 -7.60 8.16
N GLY A 218 9.92 -8.27 8.99
CA GLY A 218 10.33 -9.40 9.77
C GLY A 218 10.03 -10.72 9.06
N VAL A 219 10.86 -11.71 9.34
CA VAL A 219 10.60 -13.10 8.93
C VAL A 219 10.64 -14.01 10.16
N ASP A 220 9.70 -14.94 10.24
CA ASP A 220 9.71 -16.04 11.20
C ASP A 220 9.65 -17.39 10.46
N PHE A 221 10.03 -18.47 11.14
CA PHE A 221 10.16 -19.80 10.53
C PHE A 221 9.16 -20.78 11.15
N LEU A 222 8.32 -21.35 10.29
CA LEU A 222 7.50 -22.51 10.57
C LEU A 222 8.28 -23.78 10.18
N MET A 223 8.91 -24.41 11.16
CA MET A 223 9.72 -25.62 10.95
C MET A 223 8.84 -26.87 11.05
N ASN A 224 8.46 -27.43 9.90
CA ASN A 224 7.38 -28.43 9.82
C ASN A 224 7.75 -29.82 10.31
N ASP A 225 9.04 -30.10 10.43
CA ASP A 225 9.60 -31.38 10.86
C ASP A 225 9.79 -31.48 12.40
N SER A 226 9.38 -30.46 13.16
CA SER A 226 9.49 -30.45 14.62
C SER A 226 8.21 -29.96 15.30
N ALA A 227 7.56 -30.87 16.02
CA ALA A 227 6.37 -30.55 16.82
C ALA A 227 6.64 -29.48 17.88
N VAL A 228 7.86 -29.45 18.44
CA VAL A 228 8.27 -28.44 19.43
C VAL A 228 8.39 -27.07 18.76
N ALA A 229 9.00 -27.00 17.56
CA ALA A 229 9.12 -25.78 16.79
C ALA A 229 7.75 -25.23 16.37
N GLN A 230 6.86 -26.10 15.89
CA GLN A 230 5.49 -25.73 15.52
C GLN A 230 4.70 -25.16 16.71
N ARG A 231 4.83 -25.78 17.89
CA ARG A 231 4.17 -25.28 19.10
C ARG A 231 4.71 -23.90 19.48
N ALA A 232 6.03 -23.73 19.54
CA ALA A 232 6.65 -22.46 19.87
C ALA A 232 6.28 -21.35 18.87
N PHE A 233 6.25 -21.67 17.57
CA PHE A 233 5.79 -20.76 16.52
C PHE A 233 4.33 -20.34 16.73
N ALA A 234 3.43 -21.29 17.04
CA ALA A 234 2.01 -21.01 17.23
C ALA A 234 1.75 -20.11 18.46
N GLU A 235 2.46 -20.34 19.57
CA GLU A 235 2.35 -19.51 20.77
C GLU A 235 2.83 -18.07 20.50
N LEU A 236 3.99 -17.92 19.84
CA LEU A 236 4.52 -16.61 19.46
C LEU A 236 3.58 -15.86 18.51
N ASN A 237 3.09 -16.52 17.45
CA ASN A 237 2.19 -15.90 16.49
C ASN A 237 0.86 -15.47 17.12
N THR A 238 0.33 -16.25 18.07
CA THR A 238 -0.86 -15.86 18.82
C THR A 238 -0.61 -14.59 19.63
N GLY A 239 0.53 -14.51 20.33
CA GLY A 239 0.91 -13.31 21.08
C GLY A 239 1.10 -12.07 20.20
N VAL A 240 1.80 -12.23 19.07
CA VAL A 240 2.02 -11.16 18.08
C VAL A 240 0.70 -10.67 17.48
N ALA A 241 -0.18 -11.59 17.08
CA ALA A 241 -1.47 -11.24 16.50
C ALA A 241 -2.28 -10.35 17.45
N LEU A 242 -2.38 -10.73 18.74
CA LEU A 242 -3.08 -9.96 19.76
C LEU A 242 -2.44 -8.58 19.99
N ALA A 243 -1.12 -8.50 20.02
CA ALA A 243 -0.39 -7.24 20.24
C ALA A 243 -0.54 -6.26 19.07
N ILE A 244 -0.54 -6.76 17.83
CA ILE A 244 -0.57 -5.92 16.61
C ILE A 244 -2.01 -5.55 16.22
N THR A 245 -3.03 -6.38 16.48
CA THR A 245 -4.42 -6.09 16.06
C THR A 245 -4.98 -4.76 16.57
N SER A 246 -4.47 -4.22 17.68
CA SER A 246 -4.89 -2.92 18.23
C SER A 246 -4.20 -1.70 17.59
N ARG A 247 -3.12 -1.91 16.82
CA ARG A 247 -2.27 -0.84 16.24
C ARG A 247 -2.39 -0.66 14.73
N LYS A 248 -3.14 -1.53 14.04
CA LYS A 248 -3.36 -1.45 12.58
C LYS A 248 -4.31 -0.32 12.14
N ALA A 249 -4.62 0.64 13.01
CA ALA A 249 -5.70 1.61 12.78
C ALA A 249 -5.25 2.93 12.11
N SER A 250 -3.95 3.23 12.03
CA SER A 250 -3.45 4.49 11.47
C SER A 250 -2.11 4.33 10.73
N TRP A 251 -1.98 5.04 9.60
CA TRP A 251 -0.76 5.14 8.78
C TRP A 251 0.37 5.96 9.43
N ASP A 252 0.07 6.66 10.54
CA ASP A 252 1.08 7.38 11.31
C ASP A 252 1.92 6.45 12.21
N GLU A 253 1.52 5.18 12.35
CA GLU A 253 2.20 4.21 13.20
C GLU A 253 3.16 3.33 12.39
N ALA A 254 4.31 2.97 12.99
CA ALA A 254 5.29 2.11 12.35
C ALA A 254 4.69 0.72 12.09
N GLU A 255 4.69 0.30 10.82
CA GLU A 255 4.14 -0.99 10.43
C GLU A 255 5.17 -2.12 10.62
N ILE A 256 4.78 -3.17 11.32
CA ILE A 256 5.57 -4.41 11.46
C ILE A 256 4.92 -5.44 10.54
N ASN A 257 5.56 -5.69 9.41
CA ASN A 257 5.17 -6.72 8.46
C ASN A 257 5.94 -8.00 8.77
N MET A 258 5.21 -9.08 9.06
CA MET A 258 5.75 -10.40 9.37
C MET A 258 5.42 -11.39 8.26
N ALA A 259 6.41 -12.10 7.75
CA ALA A 259 6.21 -13.19 6.81
C ALA A 259 6.73 -14.51 7.38
N SER A 260 5.91 -15.56 7.28
CA SER A 260 6.28 -16.90 7.77
C SER A 260 6.83 -17.76 6.66
N LEU A 261 8.04 -18.30 6.88
CA LEU A 261 8.69 -19.22 5.97
C LEU A 261 8.57 -20.65 6.47
N THR A 262 8.11 -21.51 5.58
CA THR A 262 8.08 -22.94 5.84
C THR A 262 9.44 -23.54 5.51
N SER A 263 10.03 -24.29 6.45
CA SER A 263 11.26 -25.05 6.21
C SER A 263 11.30 -26.33 7.05
N ALA A 264 12.30 -27.18 6.78
CA ALA A 264 12.78 -28.14 7.77
C ALA A 264 13.82 -27.48 8.69
N LEU A 265 14.09 -28.06 9.86
CA LEU A 265 15.13 -27.60 10.80
C LEU A 265 16.51 -27.54 10.14
N ALA A 266 16.89 -28.62 9.44
CA ALA A 266 18.18 -28.74 8.79
C ALA A 266 18.38 -27.73 7.64
N ASP A 267 17.29 -27.37 6.97
CA ASP A 267 17.33 -26.51 5.77
C ASP A 267 17.06 -25.03 6.08
N ALA A 268 16.74 -24.68 7.33
CA ALA A 268 16.31 -23.35 7.71
C ALA A 268 17.34 -22.25 7.38
N ARG A 269 18.65 -22.55 7.50
CA ARG A 269 19.71 -21.62 7.10
C ARG A 269 19.69 -21.34 5.58
N ALA A 270 19.54 -22.39 4.77
CA ALA A 270 19.50 -22.25 3.32
C ALA A 270 18.24 -21.49 2.86
N ALA A 271 17.10 -21.79 3.49
CA ALA A 271 15.84 -21.07 3.27
C ALA A 271 15.98 -19.57 3.63
N LEU A 272 16.61 -19.25 4.77
CA LEU A 272 16.91 -17.87 5.15
C LEU A 272 17.78 -17.16 4.11
N GLN A 273 18.86 -17.81 3.66
CA GLN A 273 19.74 -17.22 2.65
C GLN A 273 19.01 -16.99 1.32
N SER A 274 18.16 -17.92 0.89
CA SER A 274 17.31 -17.76 -0.28
C SER A 274 16.39 -16.56 -0.14
N GLU A 275 15.78 -16.38 1.04
CA GLU A 275 14.88 -15.27 1.29
C GLU A 275 15.57 -13.90 1.21
N LEU A 276 16.78 -13.82 1.77
CA LEU A 276 17.59 -12.60 1.73
C LEU A 276 18.02 -12.22 0.31
N GLN A 277 17.98 -13.16 -0.65
CA GLN A 277 18.22 -12.88 -2.07
C GLN A 277 16.95 -12.45 -2.81
N SER A 278 15.76 -12.90 -2.37
CA SER A 278 14.48 -12.56 -3.02
C SER A 278 13.90 -11.23 -2.54
N ARG A 279 14.06 -10.88 -1.26
CA ARG A 279 13.55 -9.62 -0.71
C ARG A 279 14.42 -9.08 0.40
N ARG A 280 14.20 -7.81 0.71
CA ARG A 280 14.82 -7.16 1.86
C ARG A 280 14.13 -7.63 3.15
N VAL A 281 14.92 -8.18 4.06
CA VAL A 281 14.48 -8.56 5.42
C VAL A 281 15.25 -7.70 6.42
N HIS A 282 14.52 -7.08 7.34
CA HIS A 282 15.10 -6.22 8.38
C HIS A 282 15.54 -7.02 9.60
N GLY A 283 14.78 -8.05 9.97
CA GLY A 283 15.16 -8.94 11.05
C GLY A 283 14.42 -10.27 11.06
N ILE A 284 14.95 -11.21 11.82
CA ILE A 284 14.38 -12.53 12.08
C ILE A 284 13.91 -12.57 13.52
N VAL A 285 12.72 -13.08 13.76
CA VAL A 285 12.13 -13.25 15.10
C VAL A 285 11.63 -14.68 15.29
N GLY A 286 11.45 -15.07 16.55
CA GLY A 286 10.85 -16.34 16.91
C GLY A 286 11.82 -17.51 16.78
N VAL A 287 11.32 -18.66 16.33
CA VAL A 287 12.07 -19.92 16.35
C VAL A 287 13.23 -19.89 15.35
N VAL A 288 14.44 -20.15 15.83
CA VAL A 288 15.64 -20.20 15.00
C VAL A 288 16.54 -21.38 15.34
N THR A 289 17.35 -21.79 14.37
CA THR A 289 18.45 -22.72 14.61
C THR A 289 19.78 -21.99 14.79
N GLU A 290 20.72 -22.64 15.47
CA GLU A 290 22.09 -22.14 15.63
C GLU A 290 22.77 -21.85 14.28
N ALA A 291 22.48 -22.66 13.26
CA ALA A 291 22.98 -22.47 11.91
C ALA A 291 22.47 -21.16 11.27
N MET A 292 21.22 -20.76 11.55
CA MET A 292 20.67 -19.49 11.06
C MET A 292 21.38 -18.31 11.71
N LEU A 293 21.67 -18.37 13.01
CA LEU A 293 22.38 -17.31 13.74
C LEU A 293 23.79 -17.03 13.20
N GLY A 294 24.33 -17.88 12.32
CA GLY A 294 25.56 -17.61 11.59
C GLY A 294 25.38 -16.80 10.29
N VAL A 295 24.20 -16.22 10.04
CA VAL A 295 23.94 -15.35 8.88
C VAL A 295 24.04 -13.90 9.34
N GLU A 296 25.20 -13.28 9.17
CA GLU A 296 25.52 -11.97 9.74
C GLU A 296 24.87 -10.77 9.02
N SER A 297 24.29 -11.01 7.83
CA SER A 297 23.67 -9.96 7.01
C SER A 297 22.26 -9.56 7.44
N VAL A 298 21.72 -10.15 8.51
CA VAL A 298 20.38 -9.86 9.05
C VAL A 298 20.42 -9.84 10.58
N ALA A 299 19.59 -9.01 11.19
CA ALA A 299 19.46 -8.96 12.65
C ALA A 299 18.53 -10.10 13.14
N PHE A 300 18.91 -10.78 14.23
CA PHE A 300 18.04 -11.68 14.96
C PHE A 300 17.55 -10.96 16.20
N ILE A 301 16.24 -10.78 16.32
CA ILE A 301 15.59 -10.08 17.42
C ILE A 301 14.87 -11.12 18.26
N ASP A 302 15.37 -11.27 19.48
CA ASP A 302 14.94 -12.24 20.47
C ASP A 302 14.82 -13.68 19.92
N PRO A 303 15.92 -14.25 19.40
CA PRO A 303 15.87 -15.59 18.82
C PRO A 303 15.53 -16.65 19.86
N LEU A 304 14.51 -17.45 19.56
CA LEU A 304 14.12 -18.60 20.36
C LEU A 304 14.77 -19.87 19.79
N GLN A 305 15.86 -20.30 20.43
CA GLN A 305 16.48 -21.58 20.10
C GLN A 305 15.72 -22.73 20.76
N LEU A 306 15.54 -23.83 20.04
CA LEU A 306 14.86 -25.03 20.55
C LEU A 306 15.70 -25.85 21.53
N GLU A 307 17.01 -25.60 21.53
CA GLU A 307 17.95 -26.24 22.43
C GLU A 307 18.52 -25.21 23.40
N PRO A 308 18.64 -25.54 24.70
CA PRO A 308 19.33 -24.68 25.65
C PRO A 308 20.80 -24.58 25.25
N ARG A 309 21.22 -23.36 24.90
CA ARG A 309 22.60 -23.05 24.51
C ARG A 309 23.10 -21.88 25.32
N LEU A 310 24.37 -21.96 25.72
CA LEU A 310 25.07 -20.80 26.26
C LEU A 310 25.16 -19.74 25.18
N ASN A 311 24.80 -18.52 25.54
CA ASN A 311 24.91 -17.35 24.69
C ASN A 311 26.37 -17.13 24.28
N ARG A 312 26.55 -16.74 23.03
CA ARG A 312 27.81 -16.26 22.49
C ARG A 312 27.55 -14.89 21.92
N PHE A 313 28.39 -13.92 22.28
CA PHE A 313 28.24 -12.57 21.75
C PHE A 313 28.28 -12.58 20.22
N ARG A 314 27.21 -12.08 19.63
CA ARG A 314 27.05 -11.87 18.18
C ARG A 314 26.47 -10.49 17.98
N ARG A 315 27.13 -9.66 17.18
CA ARG A 315 26.73 -8.26 16.98
C ARG A 315 25.33 -8.12 16.38
N HIS A 316 24.92 -9.07 15.56
CA HIS A 316 23.64 -9.09 14.87
C HIS A 316 22.54 -9.85 15.64
N VAL A 317 22.78 -10.26 16.88
CA VAL A 317 21.78 -10.93 17.72
C VAL A 317 21.44 -10.05 18.93
N ILE A 318 20.17 -9.72 19.06
CA ILE A 318 19.61 -8.90 20.13
C ILE A 318 18.72 -9.80 20.97
N HIS A 319 19.02 -9.96 22.26
CA HIS A 319 18.16 -10.69 23.19
C HIS A 319 17.28 -9.70 23.94
N LEU A 320 15.96 -9.89 23.89
CA LEU A 320 14.99 -9.13 24.66
C LEU A 320 14.51 -9.94 25.88
N SER A 321 14.45 -11.26 25.71
CA SER A 321 14.24 -12.24 26.76
C SER A 321 15.56 -12.59 27.46
N PRO A 322 15.53 -12.96 28.75
CA PRO A 322 16.73 -13.32 29.49
C PRO A 322 17.39 -14.56 28.90
N THR A 323 18.73 -14.51 28.77
CA THR A 323 19.51 -15.67 28.32
C THR A 323 19.51 -16.76 29.38
N LEU A 324 19.89 -17.99 28.98
CA LEU A 324 19.95 -19.13 29.89
C LEU A 324 20.87 -18.85 31.09
N GLU A 325 21.99 -18.16 30.88
CA GLU A 325 22.91 -17.75 31.95
C GLU A 325 22.25 -16.79 32.93
N GLN A 326 21.48 -15.82 32.42
CA GLN A 326 20.78 -14.86 33.27
C GLN A 326 19.69 -15.55 34.10
N GLN A 327 18.99 -16.53 33.52
CA GLN A 327 18.02 -17.34 34.25
C GLN A 327 18.68 -18.20 35.33
N PHE A 328 19.81 -18.85 35.02
CA PHE A 328 20.56 -19.62 36.01
C PHE A 328 21.15 -18.77 37.11
N PHE A 329 21.56 -17.54 36.81
CA PHE A 329 22.04 -16.59 37.82
C PHE A 329 20.96 -16.32 38.87
N VAL A 330 19.73 -16.02 38.43
CA VAL A 330 18.58 -15.80 39.32
C VAL A 330 18.21 -17.07 40.10
N LEU A 331 18.26 -18.23 39.45
CA LEU A 331 17.96 -19.50 40.12
C LEU A 331 18.99 -19.82 41.21
N ALA A 332 20.28 -19.60 40.94
CA ALA A 332 21.34 -19.82 41.92
C ALA A 332 21.20 -18.87 43.12
N GLU A 333 20.82 -17.62 42.88
CA GLU A 333 20.51 -16.65 43.94
C GLU A 333 19.34 -17.13 44.80
N TYR A 334 18.25 -17.59 44.18
CA TYR A 334 17.09 -18.13 44.89
C TYR A 334 17.44 -19.36 45.75
N LEU A 335 18.21 -20.31 45.20
CA LEU A 335 18.62 -21.52 45.93
C LEU A 335 19.50 -21.19 47.13
N ARG A 336 20.46 -20.27 46.95
CA ARG A 336 21.29 -19.76 48.06
C ARG A 336 20.44 -19.14 49.16
N ASP A 337 19.47 -18.30 48.79
CA ASP A 337 18.63 -17.58 49.76
C ASP A 337 17.61 -18.50 50.47
N THR A 338 17.23 -19.61 49.82
CA THR A 338 16.33 -20.62 50.40
C THR A 338 17.04 -21.77 51.11
N GLY A 339 18.37 -21.82 51.06
CA GLY A 339 19.19 -22.77 51.83
C GLY A 339 19.18 -24.20 51.31
N VAL A 340 18.94 -24.40 50.00
CA VAL A 340 18.97 -25.70 49.32
C VAL A 340 20.30 -25.95 48.62
#